data_AF-A0A2A5EP85-F1
#
_entry.id   AF-A0A2A5EP85-F1
#
_cell.length_a   1.000
_cell.length_b   1.000
_cell.length_c   1.000
_cell.angle_alpha   90.00
_cell.angle_beta   90.00
_cell.angle_gamma   90.00
#
_symmetry.space_group_name_H-M   'P 1'
#
loop_
_entity.id
_entity.type
_entity.pdbx_description
1 polymer ?
#
loop_
_entity_poly.entity_id
_entity_poly.type
_entity_poly.pdbx_seq_one_letter_code
_entity_poly.pdbx_strand_id
1 'polypeptide(L)'
;MVLKFDQPDPDRAEKEEEVEALPEPELRALYERTRMAAQKARVAQDMEELYRLVRGTKTIQRIAGNRGILIRAKRQAPARQNS
;
A
#
# COMPACT_ATOMS: atom_id res chain seq x y z
N MET A 1 -5.78 -9.48 -3.17
CA MET A 1 -6.34 -8.15 -2.86
C MET A 1 -5.22 -7.13 -2.66
N VAL A 2 -5.42 -5.90 -3.13
CA VAL A 2 -4.59 -4.71 -2.87
C VAL A 2 -5.48 -3.62 -2.28
N LEU A 3 -4.94 -2.73 -1.46
CA LEU A 3 -5.71 -1.62 -0.89
C LEU A 3 -5.54 -0.37 -1.74
N LYS A 4 -6.64 0.25 -2.16
CA LYS A 4 -6.63 1.53 -2.86
C LYS A 4 -7.82 2.38 -2.48
N PHE A 5 -7.65 3.69 -2.56
CA PHE A 5 -8.70 4.64 -2.22
C PHE A 5 -8.90 5.66 -3.33
N ASP A 6 -10.16 5.90 -3.66
CA ASP A 6 -10.56 7.04 -4.48
C ASP A 6 -10.56 8.33 -3.66
N GLN A 7 -10.81 9.48 -4.30
CA GLN A 7 -10.90 10.75 -3.58
C GLN A 7 -12.06 11.59 -4.13
N PRO A 8 -13.19 11.66 -3.40
CA PRO A 8 -13.50 10.94 -2.15
C PRO A 8 -13.73 9.42 -2.35
N ASP A 9 -13.56 8.63 -1.30
CA ASP A 9 -13.90 7.19 -1.29
C ASP A 9 -15.03 6.96 -0.27
N PRO A 10 -16.25 6.58 -0.70
CA PRO A 10 -17.40 6.41 0.19
C PRO A 10 -17.23 5.24 1.16
N ASP A 11 -16.49 4.21 0.76
CA ASP A 11 -16.31 2.97 1.52
C ASP A 11 -15.03 3.01 2.36
N ARG A 12 -14.47 4.21 2.56
CA ARG A 12 -13.18 4.37 3.23
C ARG A 12 -13.20 3.80 4.65
N ALA A 13 -14.29 4.04 5.37
CA ALA A 13 -14.43 3.59 6.76
C ALA A 13 -14.44 2.05 6.84
N GLU A 14 -15.25 1.41 6.01
CA GLU A 14 -15.36 -0.06 5.96
C GLU A 14 -14.03 -0.72 5.58
N LYS A 15 -13.36 -0.22 4.53
CA LYS A 15 -12.03 -0.71 4.12
C LYS A 15 -10.98 -0.55 5.22
N GLU A 16 -11.05 0.53 6.00
CA GLU A 16 -10.12 0.73 7.11
C GLU A 16 -10.41 -0.22 8.28
N GLU A 17 -11.68 -0.46 8.60
CA GLU A 17 -12.11 -1.44 9.61
C GLU A 17 -11.65 -2.86 9.26
N GLU A 18 -11.83 -3.29 8.01
CA GLU A 18 -11.32 -4.57 7.52
C GLU A 18 -9.79 -4.69 7.72
N VAL A 19 -9.05 -3.63 7.40
CA VAL A 19 -7.58 -3.61 7.52
C VAL A 19 -7.15 -3.59 8.99
N GLU A 20 -7.90 -2.93 9.86
CA GLU A 20 -7.66 -2.91 11.31
C GLU A 20 -7.81 -4.30 11.93
N ALA A 21 -8.78 -5.09 11.45
CA ALA A 21 -9.02 -6.46 11.91
C ALA A 21 -7.95 -7.47 11.46
N LEU A 22 -7.10 -7.14 10.47
CA LEU A 22 -6.11 -8.08 9.96
C LEU A 22 -5.03 -8.45 11.00
N PRO A 23 -4.63 -9.73 11.11
CA PRO A 23 -3.40 -10.12 11.81
C PRO A 23 -2.16 -9.42 11.23
N GLU A 24 -1.12 -9.23 12.05
CA GLU A 24 0.10 -8.56 11.60
C GLU A 24 0.73 -9.19 10.32
N PRO A 25 0.85 -10.52 10.19
CA PRO A 25 1.40 -11.13 8.97
C PRO A 25 0.60 -10.76 7.71
N GLU A 26 -0.73 -10.70 7.83
CA GLU A 26 -1.63 -10.35 6.73
C GLU A 26 -1.56 -8.86 6.40
N LEU A 27 -1.44 -8.00 7.40
CA LEU A 27 -1.25 -6.57 7.23
C LEU A 27 0.06 -6.27 6.47
N ARG A 28 1.15 -6.97 6.83
CA ARG A 28 2.44 -6.88 6.11
C ARG A 28 2.33 -7.39 4.68
N ALA A 29 1.63 -8.51 4.47
CA ALA A 29 1.41 -9.04 3.13
C ALA A 29 0.56 -8.10 2.27
N LEU A 30 -0.48 -7.49 2.84
CA LEU A 30 -1.30 -6.49 2.15
C LEU A 30 -0.48 -5.26 1.75
N TYR A 31 0.39 -4.78 2.65
CA TYR A 31 1.30 -3.68 2.33
C TYR A 31 2.19 -4.00 1.14
N GLU A 32 2.87 -5.16 1.12
CA GLU A 32 3.79 -5.51 0.03
C GLU A 32 3.05 -5.70 -1.29
N ARG A 33 1.87 -6.35 -1.30
CA ARG A 33 1.06 -6.49 -2.53
C ARG A 33 0.63 -5.13 -3.07
N THR A 34 0.16 -4.24 -2.21
CA THR A 34 -0.28 -2.89 -2.58
C THR A 34 0.88 -2.04 -3.10
N ARG A 35 2.04 -2.14 -2.44
CA ARG A 35 3.27 -1.47 -2.85
C ARG A 35 3.77 -1.95 -4.21
N MET A 36 3.75 -3.26 -4.46
CA MET A 36 4.11 -3.82 -5.76
C MET A 36 3.17 -3.34 -6.87
N ALA A 37 1.87 -3.25 -6.60
CA ALA A 37 0.92 -2.68 -7.56
C ALA A 37 1.23 -1.19 -7.83
N ALA A 38 1.52 -0.40 -6.80
CA ALA A 38 1.90 1.01 -6.97
C ALA A 38 3.17 1.16 -7.81
N GLN A 39 4.16 0.28 -7.62
CA GLN A 39 5.36 0.26 -8.45
C GLN A 39 5.04 -0.04 -9.92
N LYS A 40 4.16 -1.01 -10.19
CA LYS A 40 3.71 -1.32 -11.55
C LYS A 40 2.99 -0.14 -12.20
N ALA A 41 2.06 0.50 -11.49
CA ALA A 41 1.36 1.70 -11.96
C ALA A 41 2.33 2.84 -12.29
N ARG A 42 3.35 3.06 -11.43
CA ARG A 42 4.40 4.05 -11.69
C ARG A 42 5.19 3.75 -12.97
N VAL A 43 5.58 2.49 -13.19
CA VAL A 43 6.32 2.09 -14.40
C VAL A 43 5.45 2.26 -15.65
N ALA A 44 4.15 1.97 -15.55
CA ALA A 44 3.18 2.16 -16.62
C ALA A 44 2.76 3.64 -16.82
N GLN A 45 3.26 4.56 -16.00
CA GLN A 45 2.85 5.97 -15.96
C GLN A 45 1.33 6.17 -15.73
N ASP A 46 0.67 5.18 -15.12
CA ASP A 46 -0.73 5.29 -14.67
C ASP A 46 -0.76 6.03 -13.34
N MET A 47 -0.78 7.37 -13.44
CA MET A 47 -0.71 8.25 -12.28
C MET A 47 -1.97 8.16 -11.43
N GLU A 48 -3.13 7.95 -12.04
CA GLU A 48 -4.40 7.84 -11.32
C GLU A 48 -4.40 6.61 -10.41
N GLU A 49 -4.08 5.43 -10.97
CA GLU A 49 -3.99 4.20 -10.19
C GLU A 49 -2.85 4.27 -9.17
N LEU A 50 -1.72 4.89 -9.53
CA LEU A 50 -0.61 5.13 -8.60
C LEU A 50 -1.08 5.93 -7.37
N TYR A 51 -1.82 7.03 -7.55
CA TYR A 51 -2.29 7.84 -6.42
C TYR A 51 -3.27 7.07 -5.53
N ARG A 52 -4.19 6.32 -6.14
CA ARG A 52 -5.14 5.47 -5.39
C ARG A 52 -4.40 4.43 -4.53
N LEU A 53 -3.38 3.78 -5.08
CA LEU A 53 -2.56 2.77 -4.39
C LEU A 53 -1.62 3.38 -3.34
N VAL A 54 -1.06 4.57 -3.60
CA VAL A 54 -0.22 5.28 -2.62
C VAL A 54 -1.03 5.63 -1.38
N ARG A 55 -2.28 6.11 -1.54
CA ARG A 55 -3.21 6.29 -0.40
C ARG A 55 -3.38 4.99 0.39
N GLY A 56 -3.60 3.87 -0.30
CA GLY A 56 -3.65 2.54 0.31
C GLY A 56 -2.42 2.18 1.14
N THR A 57 -1.22 2.32 0.59
CA THR A 57 0.02 2.05 1.33
C THR A 57 0.18 2.92 2.58
N LYS A 58 -0.20 4.20 2.51
CA LYS A 58 -0.15 5.13 3.64
C LYS A 58 -1.15 4.76 4.73
N THR A 59 -2.36 4.35 4.35
CA THR A 59 -3.38 3.87 5.28
C THR A 59 -2.89 2.63 6.04
N ILE A 60 -2.31 1.65 5.35
CA ILE A 60 -1.78 0.44 5.99
C ILE A 60 -0.65 0.79 6.97
N GLN A 61 0.27 1.68 6.58
CA GLN A 61 1.34 2.13 7.48
C GLN A 61 0.82 2.85 8.72
N ARG A 62 -0.22 3.68 8.58
CA ARG A 62 -0.87 4.35 9.71
C ARG A 62 -1.52 3.35 10.66
N ILE A 63 -2.33 2.43 10.14
CA ILE A 63 -2.99 1.38 10.94
C ILE A 63 -1.95 0.51 11.65
N ALA A 64 -0.88 0.12 10.95
CA ALA A 64 0.22 -0.62 11.55
C ALA A 64 0.89 0.18 12.68
N GLY A 65 1.18 1.47 12.44
CA GLY A 65 1.78 2.36 13.44
C GLY A 65 0.92 2.52 14.69
N ASN A 66 -0.40 2.66 14.54
CA ASN A 66 -1.36 2.70 15.65
C ASN A 66 -1.33 1.42 16.51
N ARG A 67 -0.92 0.29 15.92
CA ARG A 67 -0.79 -1.02 16.57
C ARG A 67 0.63 -1.32 17.07
N GLY A 68 1.55 -0.36 17.01
CA GLY A 68 2.96 -0.56 17.38
C GLY A 68 3.78 -1.36 16.35
N ILE A 69 3.23 -1.60 15.16
CA ILE A 69 3.85 -2.40 14.10
C ILE A 69 4.57 -1.47 13.12
N LEU A 70 5.88 -1.67 12.97
CA LEU A 70 6.66 -0.89 12.02
C LEU A 70 6.71 -1.56 10.63
N ILE A 71 6.10 -0.90 9.63
CA ILE A 71 6.14 -1.30 8.21
C ILE A 71 6.92 -0.25 7.41
N ARG A 72 8.21 -0.54 7.17
CA ARG A 72 9.08 0.32 6.36
C ARG A 72 9.04 -0.09 4.89
N ALA A 73 9.04 0.89 3.99
CA ALA A 73 9.37 0.62 2.60
C ALA A 73 10.83 0.13 2.53
N LYS A 74 11.05 -1.13 2.18
CA LYS A 74 12.41 -1.61 1.89
C LYS A 74 12.93 -0.82 0.69
N ARG A 75 14.03 -0.08 0.85
CA ARG A 75 14.82 0.40 -0.29
C ARG A 75 15.29 -0.83 -1.05
N GLN A 76 14.71 -1.08 -2.22
CA GLN A 76 15.33 -2.00 -3.16
C GLN A 76 16.51 -1.23 -3.77
N ALA A 77 17.69 -1.84 -3.75
CA ALA A 77 18.84 -1.31 -4.48
C ALA A 77 18.45 -1.10 -5.96
N PRO A 78 18.95 -0.04 -6.62
CA PRO A 78 18.66 0.16 -8.03
C PRO A 78 19.08 -1.11 -8.79
N ALA A 79 18.17 -1.62 -9.63
CA ALA A 79 18.50 -2.70 -10.55
C ALA A 79 19.69 -2.21 -11.40
N ARG A 80 20.82 -2.91 -11.31
CA ARG A 80 21.96 -2.65 -12.19
C ARG A 80 21.47 -2.91 -13.62
N GLN A 81 21.20 -1.84 -14.35
CA GLN A 81 21.05 -1.92 -15.81
C GLN A 81 22.46 -2.13 -16.35
N ASN A 82 22.81 -3.39 -16.63
CA ASN A 82 24.00 -3.68 -17.43
C ASN A 82 23.59 -3.48 -18.89
N SER A 83 24.18 -2.45 -19.50
CA SER A 83 24.25 -2.26 -20.96
C SER A 83 25.26 -3.22 -21.58
#